data_AF-A0A286GUT2-F1
#
_entry.id   AF-A0A286GUT2-F1
#
_cell.length_a   1.000
_cell.length_b   1.000
_cell.length_c   1.000
_cell.angle_alpha   90.00
_cell.angle_beta   90.00
_cell.angle_gamma   90.00
#
_symmetry.space_group_name_H-M   'P 1'
#
loop_
_entity.id
_entity.type
_entity.pdbx_description
1 polymer ?
#
loop_
_entity_poly.entity_id
_entity_poly.type
_entity_poly.pdbx_seq_one_letter_code
_entity_poly.pdbx_strand_id
1 'polypeptide(L)'
;MRRDLANARMGQLVGADWRTYSLQANRIDAAEVEALIEAGWPVVTYLAGGRLIWHDEEDAWPAWADARSAKEKVTNGRWESPDGSLAVVLVWHE
;
A
#
# COMPACT_ATOMS: atom_id res chain seq x y z
N MET A 1 10.58 3.84 -7.62
CA MET A 1 10.99 2.58 -8.29
C MET A 1 9.93 1.49 -8.10
N ARG A 2 9.16 1.19 -9.14
CA ARG A 2 8.13 0.13 -9.15
C ARG A 2 8.70 -1.30 -9.06
N ARG A 3 8.25 -2.11 -8.08
CA ARG A 3 8.67 -3.53 -7.92
C ARG A 3 7.48 -4.47 -7.74
N ASP A 4 7.49 -5.60 -8.44
CA ASP A 4 6.51 -6.68 -8.27
C ASP A 4 6.91 -7.58 -7.09
N LEU A 5 5.99 -7.80 -6.14
CA LEU A 5 6.21 -8.64 -4.96
C LEU A 5 5.30 -9.88 -4.99
N ALA A 6 5.78 -10.98 -4.41
CA ALA A 6 5.02 -12.22 -4.25
C ALA A 6 4.66 -12.45 -2.77
N ASN A 7 3.40 -12.83 -2.51
CA ASN A 7 2.81 -13.19 -1.21
C ASN A 7 2.29 -12.01 -0.36
N ALA A 8 0.99 -11.73 -0.45
CA ALA A 8 0.20 -11.31 0.72
C ALA A 8 -0.58 -12.54 1.21
N ARG A 9 -0.13 -13.16 2.30
CA ARG A 9 -0.91 -14.21 3.00
C ARG A 9 -1.20 -13.70 4.41
N MET A 10 -2.47 -13.77 4.82
CA MET A 10 -2.93 -13.49 6.19
C MET A 10 -2.55 -12.11 6.77
N GLY A 11 -2.84 -11.01 6.06
CA GLY A 11 -2.62 -9.66 6.61
C GLY A 11 -1.15 -9.31 6.81
N GLN A 12 -0.24 -10.03 6.17
CA GLN A 12 1.20 -9.77 6.15
C GLN A 12 1.73 -9.75 4.71
N LEU A 13 2.71 -8.88 4.46
CA LEU A 13 3.43 -8.76 3.19
C LEU A 13 4.90 -8.45 3.45
N VAL A 14 5.76 -8.84 2.51
CA VAL A 14 7.18 -8.43 2.52
C VAL A 14 7.37 -7.31 1.51
N GLY A 15 7.82 -6.15 1.99
CA GLY A 15 8.07 -4.97 1.18
C GLY A 15 9.30 -5.09 0.28
N ALA A 16 9.44 -4.16 -0.65
CA ALA A 16 10.62 -4.05 -1.51
C ALA A 16 11.91 -3.69 -0.76
N ASP A 17 11.75 -3.19 0.46
CA ASP A 17 12.78 -2.83 1.41
C ASP A 17 13.16 -3.99 2.36
N TRP A 18 12.66 -5.21 2.07
CA TRP A 18 12.86 -6.43 2.85
C TRP A 18 12.24 -6.43 4.25
N ARG A 19 11.36 -5.46 4.55
CA ARG A 19 10.61 -5.43 5.80
C ARG A 19 9.34 -6.26 5.69
N THR A 20 8.94 -6.87 6.81
CA THR A 20 7.66 -7.55 6.91
C THR A 20 6.65 -6.59 7.53
N TYR A 21 5.63 -6.26 6.76
CA TYR A 21 4.54 -5.40 7.19
C TYR A 21 3.33 -6.24 7.59
N SER A 22 2.65 -5.84 8.65
CA SER A 22 1.39 -6.43 9.10
C SER A 22 0.28 -5.38 9.08
N LEU A 23 -0.92 -5.78 8.72
CA LEU A 23 -2.11 -4.94 8.73
C LEU A 23 -2.40 -4.44 10.15
N GLN A 24 -2.49 -3.13 10.33
CA GLN A 24 -2.88 -2.50 11.60
C GLN A 24 -4.31 -1.94 11.53
N ALA A 25 -4.66 -1.29 10.42
CA ALA A 25 -5.98 -0.72 10.24
C ALA A 25 -6.47 -0.92 8.80
N ASN A 26 -7.72 -1.36 8.66
CA ASN A 26 -8.43 -1.40 7.40
C ASN A 26 -9.28 -0.13 7.25
N ARG A 27 -9.32 0.43 6.04
CA ARG A 27 -10.14 1.60 5.65
C ARG A 27 -9.76 2.87 6.38
N ILE A 28 -8.48 3.22 6.34
CA ILE A 28 -8.03 4.57 6.69
C ILE A 28 -8.62 5.57 5.68
N ASP A 29 -8.85 6.80 6.13
CA ASP A 29 -9.43 7.83 5.27
C ASP A 29 -8.40 8.41 4.29
N ALA A 30 -8.89 9.20 3.33
CA ALA A 30 -8.04 9.81 2.31
C ALA A 30 -6.99 10.77 2.90
N ALA A 31 -7.32 11.49 3.97
CA ALA A 31 -6.41 12.44 4.58
C ALA A 31 -5.25 11.72 5.30
N GLU A 32 -5.52 10.60 5.95
CA GLU A 32 -4.49 9.76 6.55
C GLU A 32 -3.57 9.15 5.47
N VAL A 33 -4.13 8.69 4.35
CA VAL A 33 -3.33 8.21 3.20
C VAL A 33 -2.40 9.30 2.69
N GLU A 34 -2.92 10.50 2.44
CA GLU A 34 -2.14 11.63 1.93
C GLU A 34 -1.04 12.06 2.91
N ALA A 35 -1.33 12.10 4.21
CA ALA A 35 -0.34 12.40 5.23
C ALA A 35 0.80 11.36 5.29
N LEU A 36 0.49 10.08 5.09
CA LEU A 36 1.50 9.02 5.05
C LEU A 36 2.40 9.13 3.81
N ILE A 37 1.81 9.43 2.64
CA ILE A 37 2.57 9.63 1.40
C ILE A 37 3.47 10.86 1.51
N GLU A 38 2.95 11.97 2.05
CA GLU A 38 3.72 13.21 2.27
C GLU A 38 4.90 12.98 3.24
N ALA A 39 4.71 12.11 4.24
CA ALA A 39 5.78 11.70 5.16
C ALA A 39 6.82 10.77 4.52
N GLY A 40 6.66 10.41 3.24
CA GLY A 40 7.59 9.58 2.48
C GLY A 40 7.34 8.07 2.63
N TRP A 41 6.20 7.65 3.18
CA TRP A 41 5.90 6.22 3.31
C TRP A 41 5.43 5.63 1.97
N PRO A 42 5.84 4.38 1.67
CA PRO A 42 5.49 3.70 0.44
C PRO A 42 4.00 3.38 0.37
N VAL A 43 3.50 3.33 -0.87
CA VAL A 43 2.19 2.81 -1.23
C VAL A 43 2.37 1.47 -1.91
N VAL A 44 1.56 0.49 -1.55
CA VAL A 44 1.59 -0.85 -2.12
C VAL A 44 0.24 -1.16 -2.74
N THR A 45 0.20 -1.37 -4.05
CA THR A 45 -1.01 -1.81 -4.73
C THR A 45 -1.11 -3.33 -4.69
N TYR A 46 -2.19 -3.86 -4.13
CA TYR A 46 -2.57 -5.27 -4.21
C TYR A 46 -3.68 -5.43 -5.25
N LEU A 47 -3.36 -6.10 -6.35
CA LEU A 47 -4.28 -6.40 -7.44
C LEU A 47 -4.93 -7.77 -7.27
N ALA A 48 -6.08 -7.94 -7.92
CA ALA A 48 -6.68 -9.25 -8.13
C ALA A 48 -5.65 -10.25 -8.72
N GLY A 49 -5.73 -11.50 -8.30
CA GLY A 49 -4.72 -12.52 -8.64
C GLY A 49 -3.47 -12.53 -7.75
N GLY A 50 -3.42 -11.70 -6.70
CA GLY A 50 -2.38 -11.76 -5.67
C GLY A 50 -1.07 -11.05 -6.02
N ARG A 51 -1.12 -10.16 -7.02
CA ARG A 51 0.04 -9.35 -7.44
C ARG A 51 0.16 -8.11 -6.55
N LEU A 52 1.36 -7.89 -6.03
CA LEU A 52 1.71 -6.72 -5.26
C LEU A 52 2.64 -5.81 -6.08
N ILE A 53 2.43 -4.51 -6.01
CA ILE A 53 3.23 -3.49 -6.69
C ILE A 53 3.64 -2.44 -5.66
N TRP A 54 4.94 -2.28 -5.45
CA TRP A 54 5.51 -1.28 -4.54
C TRP A 54 5.73 0.06 -5.24
N HIS A 55 5.30 1.14 -4.61
CA HIS A 55 5.47 2.52 -5.06
C HIS A 55 6.10 3.32 -3.92
N ASP A 56 7.34 3.76 -4.10
CA ASP A 56 8.07 4.61 -3.16
C ASP A 56 8.29 5.99 -3.77
N GLU A 57 8.63 6.96 -2.90
CA GLU A 57 9.02 8.32 -3.29
C GLU A 57 8.02 8.93 -4.30
N GLU A 58 8.49 9.27 -5.50
CA GLU A 58 7.72 9.93 -6.55
C GLU A 58 6.59 9.06 -7.14
N ASP A 59 6.66 7.73 -7.00
CA ASP A 59 5.65 6.81 -7.54
C ASP A 59 4.41 6.69 -6.62
N ALA A 60 4.53 7.07 -5.34
CA ALA A 60 3.46 6.90 -4.35
C ALA A 60 2.24 7.80 -4.61
N TRP A 61 2.49 9.07 -4.94
CA TRP A 61 1.43 10.05 -5.26
C TRP A 61 0.62 9.65 -6.52
N PRO A 62 1.24 9.30 -7.66
CA PRO A 62 0.54 8.76 -8.81
C PRO A 62 -0.31 7.52 -8.49
N ALA A 63 0.23 6.56 -7.73
CA ALA A 63 -0.51 5.36 -7.35
C ALA A 63 -1.76 5.68 -6.50
N TRP A 64 -1.66 6.67 -5.61
CA TRP A 64 -2.81 7.16 -4.86
C TRP A 64 -3.80 7.92 -5.74
N ALA A 65 -3.32 8.75 -6.66
CA ALA A 65 -4.17 9.51 -7.58
C ALA A 65 -5.01 8.59 -8.48
N ASP A 66 -4.43 7.48 -8.94
CA ASP A 66 -5.15 6.45 -9.69
C ASP A 66 -6.22 5.80 -8.83
N ALA A 67 -5.87 5.35 -7.62
CA ALA A 67 -6.81 4.67 -6.72
C ALA A 67 -7.97 5.55 -6.26
N ARG A 68 -7.73 6.84 -5.96
CA ARG A 68 -8.80 7.76 -5.51
C ARG A 68 -9.77 8.15 -6.63
N SER A 69 -9.33 8.05 -7.89
CA SER A 69 -10.14 8.39 -9.07
C SER A 69 -10.71 7.16 -9.79
N ALA A 70 -10.35 5.95 -9.33
CA ALA A 70 -10.83 4.69 -9.85
C ALA A 70 -12.36 4.57 -9.73
N LYS A 71 -12.96 3.88 -10.69
CA LYS A 71 -14.39 3.50 -10.61
C LYS A 71 -14.57 2.20 -9.84
N GLU A 72 -13.54 1.37 -9.86
CA GLU A 72 -13.40 0.15 -9.11
C GLU A 72 -13.35 0.44 -7.61
N LYS A 73 -13.79 -0.54 -6.83
CA LYS A 73 -13.70 -0.42 -5.38
C LYS A 73 -12.23 -0.61 -4.96
N VAL A 74 -11.69 0.37 -4.25
CA VAL A 74 -10.37 0.29 -3.62
C VAL A 74 -10.52 0.37 -2.09
N THR A 75 -9.73 -0.41 -1.36
CA THR A 75 -9.63 -0.32 0.11
C THR A 75 -8.22 0.05 0.52
N ASN A 76 -8.11 1.08 1.36
CA ASN A 76 -6.88 1.64 1.85
C ASN A 76 -6.60 1.10 3.25
N GLY A 77 -5.48 0.43 3.46
CA GLY A 77 -5.07 -0.08 4.77
C GLY A 77 -3.75 0.53 5.21
N ARG A 78 -3.60 0.73 6.52
CA ARG A 78 -2.34 1.07 7.17
C ARG A 78 -1.65 -0.21 7.63
N TRP A 79 -0.38 -0.33 7.26
CA TRP A 79 0.44 -1.48 7.57
C TRP A 79 1.73 -1.03 8.24
N GLU A 80 2.23 -1.86 9.15
CA GLU A 80 3.36 -1.52 10.00
C GLU A 80 4.31 -2.71 10.14
N SER A 81 5.61 -2.41 10.08
CA SER A 81 6.71 -3.32 10.37
C SER A 81 7.09 -3.23 11.85
N PRO A 82 7.67 -4.28 12.48
CA PRO A 82 8.09 -4.24 13.88
C PRO A 82 9.10 -3.13 14.24
N ASP A 83 9.80 -2.57 13.24
CA ASP A 83 10.71 -1.42 13.41
C ASP A 83 10.02 -0.05 13.33
N GLY A 84 8.68 -0.02 13.23
CA GLY A 84 7.87 1.20 13.14
C GLY A 84 7.74 1.75 11.72
N SER A 85 8.34 1.09 10.71
CA SER A 85 8.16 1.51 9.31
C SER A 85 6.71 1.30 8.87
N LEU A 86 6.16 2.27 8.15
CA LEU A 86 4.76 2.23 7.69
C LEU A 86 4.68 2.00 6.18
N ALA A 87 3.53 1.48 5.75
CA ALA A 87 3.14 1.40 4.36
C ALA A 87 1.62 1.56 4.24
N VAL A 88 1.18 2.21 3.15
CA VAL A 88 -0.23 2.20 2.75
C VAL A 88 -0.45 1.07 1.78
N VAL A 89 -1.44 0.21 2.00
CA VAL A 89 -1.82 -0.84 1.06
C VAL A 89 -3.16 -0.54 0.42
N LEU A 90 -3.17 -0.44 -0.91
CA LEU A 90 -4.34 -0.21 -1.75
C LEU A 90 -4.79 -1.54 -2.35
N VAL A 91 -5.88 -2.09 -1.82
CA VAL A 91 -6.47 -3.34 -2.30
C VAL A 91 -7.51 -3.03 -3.36
N TRP A 92 -7.25 -3.44 -4.60
CA TRP A 92 -8.18 -3.32 -5.72
C TRP A 92 -9.08 -4.55 -5.77
N HIS A 93 -10.38 -4.32 -5.80
CA HIS A 93 -11.40 -5.36 -5.88
C HIS A 93 -11.98 -5.38 -7.29
N GLU A 94 -12.27 -6.57 -7.81
CA GLU A 94 -13.02 -6.77 -9.07
C GLU A 94 -14.50 -6.35 -8.94
#